data_AF-A0A0N5B1E7-F1
#
_entry.id   AF-A0A0N5B1E7-F1
#
_cell.length_a   1.000
_cell.length_b   1.000
_cell.length_c   1.000
_cell.angle_alpha   90.00
_cell.angle_beta   90.00
_cell.angle_gamma   90.00
#
_symmetry.space_group_name_H-M   'P 1'
#
loop_
_entity.id
_entity.type
_entity.pdbx_description
1 polymer ?
#
loop_
_entity_poly.entity_id
_entity_poly.type
_entity_poly.pdbx_seq_one_letter_code
_entity_poly.pdbx_strand_id
1 'polypeptide(L)'
;MGYIPEHYKRISISMDEAVELAKIGQTEAKVYFGNDLFFTQAVLFGAVASGRYKTFIVVTSSQYGKSWLCGQIAIWLADKGKEVHVAGGNDAAADIIMNKVIGHLQNVHPSVQEKLIGDASKIEKLQTATSKDKIAMKGGGSIDKVSLGATINSSNSKLYNKAVGRGGAYIVDEAGLIPDDNYAEMGRREFSSVDGESELMFQISNPHQKGTFYDRLVSDNVSDDTLIVWMDIRTAFEERRVRSVEQVEKSEFFKNNSTCQRYLLCELASDNDSSMFPDMPVDDGPIKRGSKYYFGIDAAYKGKDKIKLSVIALERSGNIRVLAVENINKGKQWIMGQTSKFIINQIMDAAKKIRPRYISVDIGFGAYIAENIAGKGNFRVEGVNFGAGTSKTRAKKRHFAAVYGDNMRSEMHLDLQDLIQTGRISCTSDVKKLIKEEMDAVTTITRTNGKIGIISKDQIKAIIGHSPDSLDSVLLGVHSAIADTLTDAFGIYS
;
A
#
# COMPACT_ATOMS: atom_id res chain seq x y z
N MET A 1 -31.90 5.25 -4.98
CA MET A 1 -30.60 5.81 -5.43
C MET A 1 -29.87 6.35 -4.22
N GLY A 2 -28.62 5.91 -4.01
CA GLY A 2 -27.76 6.42 -2.93
C GLY A 2 -27.31 7.87 -3.14
N TYR A 3 -26.50 8.38 -2.21
CA TYR A 3 -25.85 9.68 -2.33
C TYR A 3 -24.92 9.70 -3.56
N ILE A 4 -24.93 10.79 -4.33
CA ILE A 4 -24.02 10.98 -5.48
C ILE A 4 -22.69 11.47 -4.92
N PRO A 5 -21.61 10.68 -4.98
CA PRO A 5 -20.32 11.10 -4.47
C PRO A 5 -19.72 12.22 -5.35
N GLU A 6 -18.99 13.13 -4.71
CA GLU A 6 -18.26 14.19 -5.38
C GLU A 6 -16.85 13.72 -5.77
N HIS A 7 -16.30 12.79 -4.98
CA HIS A 7 -14.94 12.29 -5.17
C HIS A 7 -14.89 11.02 -5.99
N TYR A 8 -14.14 11.05 -7.10
CA TYR A 8 -13.59 9.87 -7.76
C TYR A 8 -12.11 10.14 -8.04
N LYS A 9 -11.26 9.11 -7.94
CA LYS A 9 -9.89 9.18 -8.45
C LYS A 9 -9.89 9.29 -9.97
N ARG A 10 -10.80 8.55 -10.60
CA ARG A 10 -11.05 8.63 -12.03
C ARG A 10 -12.46 8.16 -12.34
N ILE A 11 -13.16 8.88 -13.21
CA ILE A 11 -14.35 8.40 -13.91
C ILE A 11 -14.23 8.88 -15.36
N SER A 12 -14.40 7.98 -16.34
CA SER A 12 -14.18 8.34 -17.75
C SER A 12 -15.38 9.03 -18.41
N ILE A 13 -16.46 9.25 -17.67
CA ILE A 13 -17.71 9.83 -18.16
C ILE A 13 -18.10 11.07 -17.35
N SER A 14 -18.98 11.90 -17.93
CA SER A 14 -19.54 13.04 -17.21
C SER A 14 -20.45 12.59 -16.06
N MET A 15 -20.63 13.45 -15.05
CA MET A 15 -21.53 13.14 -13.94
C MET A 15 -23.00 13.10 -14.38
N ASP A 16 -23.40 13.89 -15.39
CA ASP A 16 -24.75 13.85 -15.94
C ASP A 16 -25.06 12.49 -16.57
N GLU A 17 -24.10 11.97 -17.34
CA GLU A 17 -24.19 10.62 -17.89
C GLU A 17 -24.17 9.55 -16.79
N ALA A 18 -23.33 9.70 -15.77
CA ALA A 18 -23.31 8.78 -14.63
C ALA A 18 -24.69 8.74 -13.94
N VAL A 19 -25.34 9.89 -13.75
CA VAL A 19 -26.69 9.95 -13.19
C VAL A 19 -27.73 9.26 -14.07
N GLU A 20 -27.65 9.43 -15.39
CA GLU A 20 -28.51 8.71 -16.34
C GLU A 20 -28.35 7.19 -16.20
N LEU A 21 -27.12 6.71 -16.25
CA LEU A 21 -26.80 5.28 -16.10
C LEU A 21 -27.24 4.77 -14.72
N ALA A 22 -27.02 5.53 -13.65
CA ALA A 22 -27.48 5.17 -12.32
C ALA A 22 -29.00 4.98 -12.23
N LYS A 23 -29.79 5.79 -12.96
CA LYS A 23 -31.26 5.61 -13.00
C LYS A 23 -31.64 4.29 -13.66
N ILE A 24 -30.98 3.95 -14.79
CA ILE A 24 -31.18 2.67 -15.48
C ILE A 24 -30.82 1.52 -14.54
N GLY A 25 -29.60 1.50 -13.99
CA GLY A 25 -29.14 0.40 -13.16
C GLY A 25 -29.94 0.23 -11.86
N GLN A 26 -30.38 1.33 -11.24
CA GLN A 26 -31.27 1.28 -10.08
C GLN A 26 -32.63 0.70 -10.42
N THR A 27 -33.18 1.01 -11.60
CA THR A 27 -34.46 0.48 -12.07
C THR A 27 -34.36 -1.02 -12.34
N GLU A 28 -33.35 -1.42 -13.12
CA GLU A 28 -33.08 -2.84 -13.42
C GLU A 28 -32.83 -3.65 -12.15
N ALA A 29 -32.02 -3.16 -11.22
CA ALA A 29 -31.75 -3.84 -9.96
C ALA A 29 -33.01 -4.02 -9.09
N LYS A 30 -33.87 -2.99 -9.05
CA LYS A 30 -35.11 -3.05 -8.29
C LYS A 30 -36.10 -4.06 -8.89
N VAL A 31 -36.19 -4.09 -10.21
CA VAL A 31 -37.08 -5.01 -10.95
C VAL A 31 -36.58 -6.46 -10.85
N TYR A 32 -35.29 -6.69 -11.13
CA TYR A 32 -34.74 -8.04 -11.19
C TYR A 32 -34.45 -8.62 -9.80
N PHE A 33 -33.99 -7.83 -8.84
CA PHE A 33 -33.46 -8.36 -7.57
C PHE A 33 -34.09 -7.74 -6.32
N GLY A 34 -35.06 -6.83 -6.47
CA GLY A 34 -35.80 -6.22 -5.36
C GLY A 34 -34.98 -5.30 -4.45
N ASN A 35 -33.71 -5.05 -4.74
CA ASN A 35 -32.79 -4.32 -3.88
C ASN A 35 -32.43 -2.93 -4.42
N ASP A 36 -31.88 -2.11 -3.53
CA ASP A 36 -31.42 -0.77 -3.83
C ASP A 36 -29.89 -0.73 -3.89
N LEU A 37 -29.39 -0.13 -4.97
CA LEU A 37 -27.95 -0.02 -5.21
C LEU A 37 -27.40 1.32 -4.69
N PHE A 38 -26.15 1.28 -4.24
CA PHE A 38 -25.36 2.50 -4.08
C PHE A 38 -25.13 3.15 -5.44
N PHE A 39 -24.87 4.46 -5.46
CA PHE A 39 -24.84 5.24 -6.70
C PHE A 39 -23.90 4.63 -7.75
N THR A 40 -22.63 4.41 -7.42
CA THR A 40 -21.65 3.83 -8.34
C THR A 40 -22.01 2.40 -8.76
N GLN A 41 -22.64 1.61 -7.89
CA GLN A 41 -23.10 0.27 -8.27
C GLN A 41 -24.21 0.35 -9.32
N ALA A 42 -25.11 1.33 -9.15
CA ALA A 42 -26.17 1.61 -10.11
C ALA A 42 -25.59 2.15 -11.44
N VAL A 43 -24.56 3.00 -11.40
CA VAL A 43 -23.84 3.46 -12.61
C VAL A 43 -23.29 2.25 -13.37
N LEU A 44 -22.54 1.38 -12.71
CA LEU A 44 -21.90 0.21 -13.33
C LEU A 44 -22.95 -0.75 -13.91
N PHE A 45 -24.02 -1.05 -13.16
CA PHE A 45 -25.05 -1.94 -13.68
C PHE A 45 -25.84 -1.29 -14.83
N GLY A 46 -26.17 0.00 -14.71
CA GLY A 46 -26.88 0.73 -15.78
C GLY A 46 -26.06 0.85 -17.05
N ALA A 47 -24.74 1.04 -16.93
CA ALA A 47 -23.81 1.03 -18.04
C ALA A 47 -23.80 -0.32 -18.77
N VAL A 48 -23.80 -1.44 -18.04
CA VAL A 48 -23.99 -2.78 -18.63
C VAL A 48 -25.36 -2.90 -19.31
N ALA A 49 -26.43 -2.51 -18.61
CA ALA A 49 -27.80 -2.65 -19.10
C ALA A 49 -28.09 -1.80 -20.34
N SER A 50 -27.42 -0.65 -20.47
CA SER A 50 -27.53 0.25 -21.63
C SER A 50 -26.96 -0.36 -22.93
N GLY A 51 -26.04 -1.33 -22.81
CA GLY A 51 -25.32 -1.91 -23.95
C GLY A 51 -24.28 -1.00 -24.61
N ARG A 52 -24.14 0.25 -24.14
CA ARG A 52 -23.23 1.29 -24.69
C ARG A 52 -21.75 0.97 -24.49
N TYR A 53 -21.42 0.30 -23.39
CA TYR A 53 -20.04 -0.01 -23.01
C TYR A 53 -19.79 -1.50 -23.14
N LYS A 54 -18.66 -1.87 -23.76
CA LYS A 54 -18.20 -3.26 -23.90
C LYS A 54 -17.08 -3.59 -22.94
N THR A 55 -16.34 -2.60 -22.47
CA THR A 55 -15.19 -2.81 -21.57
C THR A 55 -15.36 -1.99 -20.32
N PHE A 56 -15.22 -2.63 -19.16
CA PHE A 56 -15.29 -1.98 -17.85
C PHE A 56 -13.99 -2.23 -17.12
N ILE A 57 -13.40 -1.16 -16.58
CA ILE A 57 -12.19 -1.21 -15.77
C ILE A 57 -12.52 -0.52 -14.45
N VAL A 58 -12.71 -1.33 -13.42
CA VAL A 58 -13.29 -0.88 -12.17
C VAL A 58 -12.33 -1.13 -11.01
N VAL A 59 -12.02 -0.06 -10.29
CA VAL A 59 -11.26 -0.11 -9.04
C VAL A 59 -12.12 0.40 -7.90
N THR A 60 -12.23 -0.41 -6.85
CA THR A 60 -13.08 -0.09 -5.69
C THR A 60 -12.45 -0.55 -4.39
N SER A 61 -12.64 0.21 -3.32
CA SER A 61 -12.18 -0.15 -1.98
C SER A 61 -12.75 -1.49 -1.47
N SER A 62 -12.10 -2.02 -0.44
CA SER A 62 -12.60 -3.18 0.29
C SER A 62 -13.99 -2.91 0.86
N GLN A 63 -14.80 -3.98 0.94
CA GLN A 63 -16.21 -3.92 1.33
C GLN A 63 -17.16 -3.14 0.39
N TYR A 64 -16.70 -2.74 -0.81
CA TYR A 64 -17.59 -2.26 -1.88
C TYR A 64 -18.53 -3.33 -2.46
N GLY A 65 -18.49 -4.58 -1.99
CA GLY A 65 -19.41 -5.63 -2.49
C GLY A 65 -19.26 -5.89 -3.99
N LYS A 66 -18.02 -5.85 -4.49
CA LYS A 66 -17.61 -6.14 -5.87
C LYS A 66 -18.26 -7.40 -6.41
N SER A 67 -17.97 -8.53 -5.76
CA SER A 67 -18.43 -9.85 -6.18
C SER A 67 -19.96 -10.00 -6.07
N TRP A 68 -20.61 -9.23 -5.18
CA TRP A 68 -22.07 -9.20 -5.06
C TRP A 68 -22.71 -8.53 -6.27
N LEU A 69 -22.17 -7.39 -6.73
CA LEU A 69 -22.65 -6.71 -7.94
C LEU A 69 -22.37 -7.56 -9.19
N CYS A 70 -21.17 -8.13 -9.29
CA CYS A 70 -20.78 -9.01 -10.39
C CYS A 70 -21.76 -10.18 -10.57
N GLY A 71 -22.25 -10.77 -9.47
CA GLY A 71 -23.25 -11.83 -9.53
C GLY A 71 -24.59 -11.39 -10.13
N GLN A 72 -25.04 -10.16 -9.86
CA GLN A 72 -26.27 -9.61 -10.46
C GLN A 72 -26.09 -9.35 -11.96
N ILE A 73 -24.95 -8.75 -12.34
CA ILE A 73 -24.60 -8.49 -13.73
C ILE A 73 -24.56 -9.81 -14.52
N ALA A 74 -23.94 -10.86 -13.97
CA ALA A 74 -23.87 -12.17 -14.61
C ALA A 74 -25.26 -12.77 -14.89
N ILE A 75 -26.16 -12.71 -13.90
CA ILE A 75 -27.55 -13.19 -14.05
C ILE A 75 -28.29 -12.40 -15.12
N TRP A 76 -28.16 -11.08 -15.09
CA TRP A 76 -28.83 -10.21 -16.05
C TRP A 76 -28.37 -10.50 -17.48
N LEU A 77 -27.05 -10.61 -17.71
CA LEU A 77 -26.49 -10.94 -19.03
C LEU A 77 -26.95 -12.33 -19.51
N ALA A 78 -26.92 -13.34 -18.64
CA ALA A 78 -27.39 -14.68 -18.98
C ALA A 78 -28.90 -14.70 -19.31
N ASP A 79 -29.72 -13.91 -18.61
CA ASP A 79 -31.15 -13.77 -18.92
C ASP A 79 -31.40 -13.13 -20.31
N LYS A 80 -30.46 -12.30 -20.78
CA LYS A 80 -30.43 -11.77 -22.16
C LYS A 80 -29.81 -12.73 -23.19
N GLY A 81 -29.57 -13.98 -22.81
CA GLY A 81 -29.07 -15.02 -23.72
C GLY A 81 -27.57 -15.03 -23.92
N LYS A 82 -26.79 -14.29 -23.12
CA LYS A 82 -25.33 -14.26 -23.23
C LYS A 82 -24.67 -15.44 -22.51
N GLU A 83 -23.56 -15.91 -23.05
CA GLU A 83 -22.63 -16.80 -22.36
C GLU A 83 -21.69 -15.95 -21.51
N VAL A 84 -21.66 -16.20 -20.21
CA VAL A 84 -20.94 -15.39 -19.22
C VAL A 84 -19.92 -16.23 -18.46
N HIS A 85 -18.66 -15.87 -18.61
CA HIS A 85 -17.53 -16.45 -17.92
C HIS A 85 -17.19 -15.62 -16.68
N VAL A 86 -17.46 -16.17 -15.50
CA VAL A 86 -16.99 -15.62 -14.24
C VAL A 86 -15.57 -16.10 -14.01
N ALA A 87 -14.62 -15.18 -14.09
CA ALA A 87 -13.20 -15.47 -14.11
C ALA A 87 -12.47 -14.91 -12.88
N GLY A 88 -11.44 -15.64 -12.43
CA GLY A 88 -10.51 -15.18 -11.39
C GLY A 88 -9.13 -15.80 -11.57
N GLY A 89 -8.13 -15.28 -10.85
CA GLY A 89 -6.75 -15.77 -10.93
C GLY A 89 -6.61 -17.25 -10.54
N ASN A 90 -7.48 -17.75 -9.66
CA ASN A 90 -7.61 -19.16 -9.32
C ASN A 90 -9.08 -19.57 -9.18
N ASP A 91 -9.34 -20.87 -9.03
CA ASP A 91 -10.70 -21.40 -8.90
C ASP A 91 -11.44 -20.83 -7.68
N ALA A 92 -10.72 -20.59 -6.56
CA ALA A 92 -11.30 -20.05 -5.34
C ALA A 92 -11.79 -18.61 -5.51
N ALA A 93 -11.09 -17.79 -6.29
CA ALA A 93 -11.51 -16.43 -6.62
C ALA A 93 -12.79 -16.45 -7.49
N ALA A 94 -12.83 -17.30 -8.51
CA ALA A 94 -14.03 -17.45 -9.34
C ALA A 94 -15.24 -17.99 -8.54
N ASP A 95 -15.01 -18.87 -7.56
CA ASP A 95 -16.04 -19.41 -6.68
C ASP A 95 -16.73 -18.30 -5.85
N ILE A 96 -16.04 -17.21 -5.51
CA ILE A 96 -16.64 -16.10 -4.74
C ILE A 96 -17.80 -15.48 -5.52
N ILE A 97 -17.61 -15.12 -6.78
CA ILE A 97 -18.69 -14.55 -7.61
C ILE A 97 -19.76 -15.60 -7.89
N MET A 98 -19.38 -16.84 -8.21
CA MET A 98 -20.36 -17.89 -8.50
C MET A 98 -21.29 -18.14 -7.30
N ASN A 99 -20.75 -18.13 -6.08
CA ASN A 99 -21.54 -18.20 -4.85
C ASN A 99 -22.50 -17.00 -4.70
N LYS A 100 -22.13 -15.80 -5.15
CA LYS A 100 -23.04 -14.65 -5.19
C LYS A 100 -24.14 -14.82 -6.24
N VAL A 101 -23.82 -15.33 -7.43
CA VAL A 101 -24.82 -15.67 -8.46
C VAL A 101 -25.89 -16.58 -7.86
N ILE A 102 -25.48 -17.67 -7.21
CA ILE A 102 -26.43 -18.64 -6.64
C ILE A 102 -27.28 -18.00 -5.53
N GLY A 103 -26.69 -17.17 -4.67
CA GLY A 103 -27.43 -16.45 -3.64
C GLY A 103 -28.46 -15.47 -4.23
N HIS A 104 -28.13 -14.79 -5.32
CA HIS A 104 -29.04 -13.88 -6.01
C HIS A 104 -30.19 -14.60 -6.71
N LEU A 105 -29.93 -15.76 -7.32
CA LEU A 105 -30.96 -16.55 -8.00
C LEU A 105 -32.12 -16.96 -7.08
N GLN A 106 -31.94 -16.97 -5.76
CA GLN A 106 -33.02 -17.27 -4.81
C GLN A 106 -34.07 -16.16 -4.72
N ASN A 107 -33.64 -14.91 -4.94
CA ASN A 107 -34.46 -13.73 -4.74
C ASN A 107 -34.64 -12.92 -6.04
N VAL A 108 -34.15 -13.45 -7.17
CA VAL A 108 -34.36 -12.84 -8.48
C VAL A 108 -35.83 -12.96 -8.89
N HIS A 109 -36.29 -12.03 -9.73
CA HIS A 109 -37.65 -12.00 -10.25
C HIS A 109 -38.08 -13.37 -10.81
N PRO A 110 -39.30 -13.85 -10.53
CA PRO A 110 -39.75 -15.19 -10.90
C PRO A 110 -39.56 -15.54 -12.38
N SER A 111 -39.74 -14.56 -13.29
CA SER A 111 -39.55 -14.77 -14.73
C SER A 111 -38.13 -15.20 -15.12
N VAL A 112 -37.11 -14.89 -14.32
CA VAL A 112 -35.73 -15.34 -14.53
C VAL A 112 -35.54 -16.74 -13.93
N GLN A 113 -36.14 -17.01 -12.76
CA GLN A 113 -36.09 -18.32 -12.11
C GLN A 113 -36.70 -19.41 -13.01
N GLU A 114 -37.84 -19.13 -13.66
CA GLU A 114 -38.55 -20.05 -14.54
C GLU A 114 -37.75 -20.45 -15.79
N LYS A 115 -36.79 -19.60 -16.19
CA LYS A 115 -35.87 -19.88 -17.30
C LYS A 115 -34.72 -20.78 -16.90
N LEU A 116 -34.43 -21.01 -15.62
CA LEU A 116 -33.34 -21.90 -15.24
C LEU A 116 -33.59 -23.32 -15.75
N ILE A 117 -32.57 -23.92 -16.37
CA ILE A 117 -32.64 -25.32 -16.84
C ILE A 117 -32.36 -26.25 -15.66
N GLY A 118 -33.41 -26.88 -15.16
CA GLY A 118 -33.37 -27.78 -14.01
C GLY A 118 -34.59 -27.59 -13.10
N ASP A 119 -34.87 -28.57 -12.24
CA ASP A 119 -36.02 -28.56 -11.35
C ASP A 119 -35.85 -27.54 -10.21
N ALA A 120 -36.91 -26.86 -9.75
CA ALA A 120 -36.81 -25.81 -8.71
C ALA A 120 -36.21 -26.31 -7.39
N SER A 121 -36.40 -27.61 -7.08
CA SER A 121 -35.77 -28.32 -5.96
C SER A 121 -34.23 -28.38 -6.04
N LYS A 122 -33.63 -28.01 -7.18
CA LYS A 122 -32.18 -27.92 -7.35
C LYS A 122 -31.58 -26.60 -6.89
N ILE A 123 -32.32 -25.51 -6.68
CA ILE A 123 -31.72 -24.26 -6.15
C ILE A 123 -31.20 -24.49 -4.72
N GLU A 124 -31.98 -25.18 -3.88
CA GLU A 124 -31.55 -25.61 -2.54
C GLU A 124 -30.43 -26.66 -2.60
N LYS A 125 -30.52 -27.65 -3.50
CA LYS A 125 -29.44 -28.65 -3.68
C LYS A 125 -28.15 -28.05 -4.23
N LEU A 126 -28.25 -27.02 -5.07
CA LEU A 126 -27.10 -26.25 -5.51
C LEU A 126 -26.42 -25.76 -4.24
N GLN A 127 -27.05 -25.01 -3.32
CA GLN A 127 -26.38 -24.52 -2.11
C GLN A 127 -25.52 -25.55 -1.34
N THR A 128 -25.91 -26.83 -1.33
CA THR A 128 -25.17 -27.92 -0.67
C THR A 128 -23.99 -28.52 -1.45
N ALA A 129 -23.84 -28.24 -2.74
CA ALA A 129 -22.78 -28.80 -3.59
C ALA A 129 -21.45 -28.02 -3.48
N THR A 130 -20.34 -28.75 -3.33
CA THR A 130 -18.98 -28.25 -3.03
C THR A 130 -18.29 -27.54 -4.20
N SER A 131 -18.67 -27.81 -5.46
CA SER A 131 -18.25 -27.04 -6.65
C SER A 131 -19.39 -26.99 -7.67
N LYS A 132 -19.62 -25.84 -8.30
CA LYS A 132 -20.64 -25.66 -9.33
C LYS A 132 -20.06 -24.91 -10.51
N ASP A 133 -19.94 -25.61 -11.61
CA ASP A 133 -19.16 -25.09 -12.72
C ASP A 133 -20.01 -24.35 -13.74
N LYS A 134 -21.33 -24.60 -13.82
CA LYS A 134 -22.20 -23.96 -14.82
C LYS A 134 -23.69 -23.84 -14.41
N ILE A 135 -24.31 -22.72 -14.76
CA ILE A 135 -25.75 -22.45 -14.73
C ILE A 135 -26.19 -22.15 -16.16
N ALA A 136 -27.32 -22.72 -16.60
CA ALA A 136 -27.84 -22.51 -17.95
C ALA A 136 -29.31 -22.09 -17.92
N MET A 137 -29.70 -21.26 -18.89
CA MET A 137 -31.05 -20.71 -19.02
C MET A 137 -31.71 -21.16 -20.33
N LYS A 138 -33.02 -21.36 -20.29
CA LYS A 138 -33.89 -21.54 -21.45
C LYS A 138 -33.80 -20.26 -22.29
N GLY A 139 -33.28 -20.38 -23.50
CA GLY A 139 -32.94 -19.23 -24.35
C GLY A 139 -31.46 -19.10 -24.70
N GLY A 140 -30.59 -19.99 -24.21
CA GLY A 140 -29.19 -20.12 -24.66
C GLY A 140 -28.17 -19.45 -23.74
N GLY A 141 -28.58 -18.55 -22.85
CA GLY A 141 -27.67 -17.90 -21.92
C GLY A 141 -27.12 -18.86 -20.84
N SER A 142 -25.90 -18.61 -20.40
CA SER A 142 -25.26 -19.42 -19.35
C SER A 142 -24.23 -18.65 -18.55
N ILE A 143 -23.92 -19.17 -17.36
CA ILE A 143 -22.88 -18.64 -16.46
C ILE A 143 -22.00 -19.81 -16.06
N ASP A 144 -20.70 -19.74 -16.35
CA ASP A 144 -19.73 -20.75 -15.91
C ASP A 144 -18.49 -20.12 -15.27
N LYS A 145 -17.77 -20.94 -14.51
CA LYS A 145 -16.56 -20.54 -13.80
C LYS A 145 -15.31 -20.80 -14.65
N VAL A 146 -14.39 -19.84 -14.66
CA VAL A 146 -13.10 -19.94 -15.35
C VAL A 146 -11.96 -19.55 -14.39
N SER A 147 -10.97 -20.43 -14.25
CA SER A 147 -9.72 -20.12 -13.56
C SER A 147 -8.64 -19.76 -14.58
N LEU A 148 -8.01 -18.62 -14.36
CA LEU A 148 -6.98 -18.06 -15.23
C LEU A 148 -5.55 -18.47 -14.81
N GLY A 149 -5.38 -19.32 -13.79
CA GLY A 149 -4.08 -19.96 -13.52
C GLY A 149 -2.93 -19.01 -13.12
N ALA A 150 -3.21 -18.00 -12.30
CA ALA A 150 -2.26 -16.96 -11.84
C ALA A 150 -1.20 -17.45 -10.82
N THR A 151 -0.79 -18.72 -10.86
CA THR A 151 0.29 -19.23 -10.00
C THR A 151 1.65 -18.79 -10.54
N ILE A 152 2.28 -17.87 -9.81
CA ILE A 152 3.68 -17.46 -9.93
C ILE A 152 4.55 -18.73 -9.77
N ASN A 153 5.39 -19.05 -10.77
CA ASN A 153 6.34 -20.18 -10.81
C ASN A 153 5.84 -21.54 -11.32
N SER A 154 5.17 -21.61 -12.46
CA SER A 154 5.21 -22.86 -13.23
C SER A 154 5.50 -22.61 -14.70
N SER A 155 6.48 -23.33 -15.25
CA SER A 155 6.83 -23.44 -16.66
C SER A 155 5.69 -24.02 -17.55
N ASN A 156 4.46 -24.05 -17.03
CA ASN A 156 3.26 -24.68 -17.57
C ASN A 156 2.02 -23.74 -17.52
N SER A 157 2.19 -22.41 -17.63
CA SER A 157 1.07 -21.44 -17.64
C SER A 157 -0.03 -21.79 -18.68
N LYS A 158 0.34 -22.41 -19.80
CA LYS A 158 -0.59 -22.89 -20.85
C LYS A 158 -1.51 -24.05 -20.41
N LEU A 159 -1.11 -24.86 -19.41
CA LEU A 159 -1.92 -25.99 -18.92
C LEU A 159 -3.04 -25.55 -17.96
N TYR A 160 -2.91 -24.38 -17.33
CA TYR A 160 -3.84 -23.89 -16.31
C TYR A 160 -4.64 -22.66 -16.75
N ASN A 161 -4.30 -22.04 -17.88
CA ASN A 161 -5.11 -20.98 -18.49
C ASN A 161 -6.36 -21.57 -19.17
N LYS A 162 -7.51 -21.51 -18.48
CA LYS A 162 -8.79 -21.97 -19.03
C LYS A 162 -9.50 -20.89 -19.87
N ALA A 163 -8.87 -19.77 -20.25
CA ALA A 163 -9.48 -18.83 -21.22
C ALA A 163 -9.41 -19.35 -22.67
N VAL A 164 -8.49 -20.28 -22.96
CA VAL A 164 -8.27 -20.80 -24.31
C VAL A 164 -9.55 -21.45 -24.87
N GLY A 165 -9.97 -20.99 -26.05
CA GLY A 165 -11.13 -21.54 -26.77
C GLY A 165 -12.51 -21.07 -26.29
N ARG A 166 -12.58 -20.10 -25.35
CA ARG A 166 -13.83 -19.53 -24.84
C ARG A 166 -14.04 -18.11 -25.38
N GLY A 167 -15.11 -17.90 -26.14
CA GLY A 167 -15.64 -16.58 -26.51
C GLY A 167 -16.76 -16.15 -25.54
N GLY A 168 -17.41 -15.01 -25.75
CA GLY A 168 -18.51 -14.56 -24.87
C GLY A 168 -18.10 -13.49 -23.85
N ALA A 169 -19.00 -13.20 -22.91
CA ALA A 169 -18.81 -12.13 -21.94
C ALA A 169 -17.94 -12.61 -20.76
N TYR A 170 -17.04 -11.76 -20.29
CA TYR A 170 -16.16 -12.03 -19.14
C TYR A 170 -16.47 -11.09 -17.98
N ILE A 171 -16.56 -11.65 -16.77
CA ILE A 171 -16.58 -10.90 -15.51
C ILE A 171 -15.39 -11.36 -14.69
N VAL A 172 -14.38 -10.52 -14.57
CA VAL A 172 -13.06 -10.86 -14.02
C VAL A 172 -12.90 -10.22 -12.64
N ASP A 173 -12.89 -11.03 -11.58
CA ASP A 173 -12.49 -10.60 -10.23
C ASP A 173 -10.97 -10.63 -10.08
N GLU A 174 -10.46 -9.77 -9.22
CA GLU A 174 -9.03 -9.57 -9.00
C GLU A 174 -8.22 -9.45 -10.30
N ALA A 175 -8.79 -8.71 -11.25
CA ALA A 175 -8.24 -8.43 -12.58
C ALA A 175 -6.77 -7.94 -12.58
N GLY A 176 -6.33 -7.24 -11.53
CA GLY A 176 -4.94 -6.78 -11.37
C GLY A 176 -3.92 -7.92 -11.20
N LEU A 177 -4.36 -9.13 -10.83
CA LEU A 177 -3.50 -10.30 -10.66
C LEU A 177 -3.43 -11.20 -11.89
N ILE A 178 -4.17 -10.87 -12.96
CA ILE A 178 -4.25 -11.69 -14.16
C ILE A 178 -3.03 -11.43 -15.06
N PRO A 179 -2.30 -12.48 -15.50
CA PRO A 179 -1.17 -12.33 -16.42
C PRO A 179 -1.58 -11.78 -17.79
N ASP A 180 -0.68 -11.07 -18.48
CA ASP A 180 -0.94 -10.44 -19.79
C ASP A 180 -1.29 -11.47 -20.88
N ASP A 181 -0.66 -12.64 -20.89
CA ASP A 181 -0.98 -13.74 -21.83
C ASP A 181 -2.46 -14.16 -21.72
N ASN A 182 -3.01 -14.13 -20.51
CA ASN A 182 -4.42 -14.47 -20.29
C ASN A 182 -5.35 -13.37 -20.78
N TYR A 183 -4.94 -12.10 -20.67
CA TYR A 183 -5.67 -11.00 -21.30
C TYR A 183 -5.72 -11.14 -22.82
N ALA A 184 -4.62 -11.57 -23.44
CA ALA A 184 -4.59 -11.84 -24.87
C ALA A 184 -5.57 -12.96 -25.26
N GLU A 185 -5.64 -14.05 -24.49
CA GLU A 185 -6.60 -15.13 -24.75
C GLU A 185 -8.07 -14.70 -24.54
N MET A 186 -8.36 -13.88 -23.54
CA MET A 186 -9.70 -13.30 -23.34
C MET A 186 -10.09 -12.33 -24.47
N GLY A 187 -9.12 -11.81 -25.23
CA GLY A 187 -9.34 -11.00 -26.44
C GLY A 187 -10.19 -11.70 -27.51
N ARG A 188 -10.35 -13.02 -27.46
CA ARG A 188 -11.28 -13.77 -28.32
C ARG A 188 -12.72 -13.26 -28.29
N ARG A 189 -13.11 -12.58 -27.20
CA ARG A 189 -14.41 -11.89 -27.08
C ARG A 189 -14.67 -10.88 -28.19
N GLU A 190 -13.62 -10.31 -28.79
CA GLU A 190 -13.70 -9.25 -29.79
C GLU A 190 -14.24 -9.75 -31.14
N PHE A 191 -14.26 -11.06 -31.34
CA PHE A 191 -14.69 -11.69 -32.59
C PHE A 191 -15.53 -12.96 -32.35
N SER A 192 -16.05 -13.16 -31.13
CA SER A 192 -16.84 -14.36 -30.79
C SER A 192 -18.33 -14.23 -31.10
N SER A 193 -18.84 -13.02 -31.25
CA SER A 193 -20.24 -12.77 -31.55
C SER A 193 -20.54 -12.99 -33.04
N VAL A 194 -21.78 -13.34 -33.35
CA VAL A 194 -22.23 -13.56 -34.74
C VAL A 194 -22.42 -12.24 -35.50
N ASP A 195 -22.71 -11.16 -34.77
CA ASP A 195 -22.91 -9.81 -35.31
C ASP A 195 -21.59 -9.01 -35.48
N GLY A 196 -20.46 -9.57 -35.04
CA GLY A 196 -19.14 -8.95 -35.14
C GLY A 196 -18.85 -7.90 -34.06
N GLU A 197 -19.76 -7.71 -33.11
CA GLU A 197 -19.60 -6.80 -31.98
C GLU A 197 -18.79 -7.44 -30.85
N SER A 198 -17.93 -6.68 -30.19
CA SER A 198 -17.16 -7.20 -29.05
C SER A 198 -18.08 -7.61 -27.89
N GLU A 199 -17.90 -8.82 -27.36
CA GLU A 199 -18.62 -9.25 -26.17
C GLU A 199 -18.08 -8.55 -24.91
N LEU A 200 -18.91 -8.45 -23.87
CA LEU A 200 -18.63 -7.62 -22.70
C LEU A 200 -17.45 -8.13 -21.86
N MET A 201 -16.56 -7.25 -21.40
CA MET A 201 -15.49 -7.54 -20.44
C MET A 201 -15.60 -6.62 -19.23
N PHE A 202 -16.03 -7.16 -18.09
CA PHE A 202 -16.14 -6.46 -16.83
C PHE A 202 -14.98 -6.82 -15.91
N GLN A 203 -14.00 -5.94 -15.78
CA GLN A 203 -12.83 -6.17 -14.94
C GLN A 203 -12.95 -5.36 -13.65
N ILE A 204 -12.81 -6.03 -12.50
CA ILE A 204 -12.83 -5.38 -11.21
C ILE A 204 -11.68 -5.86 -10.32
N SER A 205 -10.92 -4.94 -9.72
CA SER A 205 -9.80 -5.28 -8.85
C SER A 205 -9.34 -4.09 -8.02
N ASN A 206 -8.55 -4.36 -6.99
CA ASN A 206 -7.65 -3.34 -6.47
C ASN A 206 -6.37 -3.33 -7.33
N PRO A 207 -5.68 -2.20 -7.48
CA PRO A 207 -4.40 -2.19 -8.19
C PRO A 207 -3.36 -2.94 -7.35
N HIS A 208 -3.09 -4.20 -7.71
CA HIS A 208 -2.12 -5.06 -7.01
C HIS A 208 -0.71 -4.93 -7.57
N GLN A 209 -0.59 -4.80 -8.89
CA GLN A 209 0.67 -4.75 -9.63
C GLN A 209 0.47 -3.97 -10.93
N LYS A 210 1.58 -3.49 -11.52
CA LYS A 210 1.60 -2.97 -12.88
C LYS A 210 1.34 -4.10 -13.88
N GLY A 211 0.80 -3.78 -15.05
CA GLY A 211 0.41 -4.75 -16.10
C GLY A 211 -0.86 -4.30 -16.83
N THR A 212 -1.38 -5.14 -17.74
CA THR A 212 -2.48 -4.75 -18.67
C THR A 212 -3.67 -4.06 -17.99
N PHE A 213 -4.12 -4.55 -16.83
CA PHE A 213 -5.23 -3.93 -16.09
C PHE A 213 -4.89 -2.50 -15.63
N TYR A 214 -3.72 -2.32 -15.01
CA TYR A 214 -3.29 -1.03 -14.51
C TYR A 214 -2.97 -0.05 -15.65
N ASP A 215 -2.36 -0.53 -16.73
CA ASP A 215 -2.02 0.30 -17.90
C ASP A 215 -3.28 0.86 -18.55
N ARG A 216 -4.34 0.04 -18.69
CA ARG A 216 -5.63 0.50 -19.16
C ARG A 216 -6.34 1.44 -18.17
N LEU A 217 -6.20 1.19 -16.86
CA LEU A 217 -6.75 2.04 -15.80
C LEU A 217 -6.18 3.46 -15.83
N VAL A 218 -4.90 3.63 -16.19
CA VAL A 218 -4.20 4.93 -16.19
C VAL A 218 -4.03 5.57 -17.57
N SER A 219 -4.35 4.86 -18.66
CA SER A 219 -4.27 5.39 -20.02
C SER A 219 -5.14 6.64 -20.21
N ASP A 220 -4.59 7.72 -20.76
CA ASP A 220 -5.36 8.92 -21.14
C ASP A 220 -6.22 8.68 -22.39
N ASN A 221 -5.82 7.73 -23.24
CA ASN A 221 -6.59 7.33 -24.41
C ASN A 221 -7.57 6.22 -24.03
N VAL A 222 -8.85 6.58 -23.87
CA VAL A 222 -9.95 5.67 -23.52
C VAL A 222 -10.88 5.58 -24.72
N SER A 223 -11.13 4.35 -25.18
CA SER A 223 -12.10 4.08 -26.25
C SER A 223 -13.53 4.45 -25.80
N ASP A 224 -14.36 4.91 -26.73
CA ASP A 224 -15.74 5.34 -26.46
C ASP A 224 -16.63 4.22 -25.87
N ASP A 225 -16.28 2.96 -26.13
CA ASP A 225 -16.96 1.77 -25.59
C ASP A 225 -16.40 1.30 -24.22
N THR A 226 -15.49 2.06 -23.62
CA THR A 226 -14.80 1.72 -22.38
C THR A 226 -15.19 2.64 -21.22
N LEU A 227 -15.69 2.05 -20.13
CA LEU A 227 -15.99 2.75 -18.89
C LEU A 227 -14.91 2.46 -17.83
N ILE A 228 -14.26 3.52 -17.36
CA ILE A 228 -13.30 3.46 -16.25
C ILE A 228 -13.93 4.10 -15.02
N VAL A 229 -13.94 3.36 -13.90
CA VAL A 229 -14.36 3.85 -12.60
C VAL A 229 -13.29 3.49 -11.58
N TRP A 230 -12.65 4.50 -10.98
CA TRP A 230 -11.68 4.35 -9.91
C TRP A 230 -12.14 5.15 -8.70
N MET A 231 -12.55 4.42 -7.67
CA MET A 231 -12.98 4.96 -6.40
C MET A 231 -12.12 4.41 -5.26
N ASP A 232 -12.04 5.17 -4.18
CA ASP A 232 -11.34 4.80 -2.96
C ASP A 232 -12.32 4.82 -1.77
N ILE A 233 -11.78 4.76 -0.56
CA ILE A 233 -12.55 4.75 0.69
C ILE A 233 -13.34 6.06 0.90
N ARG A 234 -12.89 7.19 0.35
CA ARG A 234 -13.60 8.46 0.47
C ARG A 234 -14.90 8.42 -0.33
N THR A 235 -14.83 7.95 -1.59
CA THR A 235 -16.05 7.76 -2.39
C THR A 235 -17.02 6.81 -1.70
N ALA A 236 -16.52 5.69 -1.16
CA ALA A 236 -17.35 4.71 -0.44
C ALA A 236 -17.97 5.29 0.85
N PHE A 237 -17.29 6.22 1.51
CA PHE A 237 -17.82 6.94 2.67
C PHE A 237 -18.91 7.95 2.26
N GLU A 238 -18.68 8.73 1.19
CA GLU A 238 -19.67 9.66 0.62
C GLU A 238 -20.97 8.93 0.22
N GLU A 239 -20.85 7.75 -0.39
CA GLU A 239 -21.98 6.87 -0.71
C GLU A 239 -22.67 6.25 0.53
N ARG A 240 -22.18 6.52 1.74
CA ARG A 240 -22.65 5.96 3.02
C ARG A 240 -22.51 4.44 3.13
N ARG A 241 -21.58 3.87 2.38
CA ARG A 241 -21.28 2.45 2.46
C ARG A 241 -20.38 2.14 3.66
N VAL A 242 -19.40 3.01 3.88
CA VAL A 242 -18.62 3.05 5.12
C VAL A 242 -19.37 3.92 6.11
N ARG A 243 -19.80 3.35 7.24
CA ARG A 243 -20.68 4.04 8.20
C ARG A 243 -19.96 5.04 9.08
N SER A 244 -18.70 4.80 9.41
CA SER A 244 -17.92 5.68 10.27
C SER A 244 -16.42 5.56 10.01
N VAL A 245 -15.72 6.70 10.10
CA VAL A 245 -14.26 6.76 10.06
C VAL A 245 -13.66 6.02 11.26
N GLU A 246 -14.26 6.19 12.45
CA GLU A 246 -13.80 5.55 13.69
C GLU A 246 -13.79 4.02 13.59
N GLN A 247 -14.77 3.40 12.92
CA GLN A 247 -14.78 1.96 12.68
C GLN A 247 -13.60 1.51 11.83
N VAL A 248 -13.23 2.31 10.82
CA VAL A 248 -12.08 2.02 9.96
C VAL A 248 -10.79 2.16 10.76
N GLU A 249 -10.60 3.28 11.45
CA GLU A 249 -9.38 3.57 12.25
C GLU A 249 -9.13 2.54 13.36
N LYS A 250 -10.19 2.03 13.98
CA LYS A 250 -10.08 0.99 15.04
C LYS A 250 -9.88 -0.42 14.50
N SER A 251 -10.01 -0.64 13.20
CA SER A 251 -9.90 -1.98 12.62
C SER A 251 -8.44 -2.46 12.57
N GLU A 252 -8.22 -3.77 12.69
CA GLU A 252 -6.91 -4.38 12.42
C GLU A 252 -6.42 -4.06 11.00
N PHE A 253 -7.35 -3.82 10.08
CA PHE A 253 -7.08 -3.44 8.70
C PHE A 253 -6.35 -2.10 8.57
N PHE A 254 -6.64 -1.17 9.49
CA PHE A 254 -6.04 0.16 9.49
C PHE A 254 -4.64 0.19 10.12
N LYS A 255 -4.29 -0.84 10.90
CA LYS A 255 -2.97 -0.93 11.56
C LYS A 255 -1.82 -1.17 10.59
N ASN A 256 -2.09 -1.63 9.36
CA ASN A 256 -1.07 -1.89 8.36
C ASN A 256 -1.22 -0.92 7.18
N ASN A 257 -0.18 -0.11 6.96
CA ASN A 257 -0.19 0.90 5.89
C ASN A 257 -0.34 0.28 4.50
N SER A 258 0.24 -0.91 4.25
CA SER A 258 0.12 -1.56 2.95
C SER A 258 -1.32 -1.99 2.67
N THR A 259 -2.06 -2.42 3.70
CA THR A 259 -3.47 -2.75 3.55
C THR A 259 -4.32 -1.50 3.36
N CYS A 260 -4.04 -0.41 4.08
CA CYS A 260 -4.67 0.89 3.85
C CYS A 260 -4.47 1.38 2.42
N GLN A 261 -3.23 1.38 1.93
CA GLN A 261 -2.89 1.86 0.60
C GLN A 261 -3.59 1.04 -0.50
N ARG A 262 -3.45 -0.29 -0.46
CA ARG A 262 -3.98 -1.16 -1.52
C ARG A 262 -5.49 -1.22 -1.56
N TYR A 263 -6.12 -1.26 -0.39
CA TYR A 263 -7.52 -1.66 -0.30
C TYR A 263 -8.46 -0.56 0.19
N LEU A 264 -7.96 0.48 0.86
CA LEU A 264 -8.76 1.67 1.20
C LEU A 264 -8.50 2.78 0.19
N LEU A 265 -7.23 3.14 0.00
CA LEU A 265 -6.85 4.17 -0.97
C LEU A 265 -6.89 3.65 -2.41
N CYS A 266 -6.89 2.34 -2.62
CA CYS A 266 -6.87 1.73 -3.95
C CYS A 266 -5.73 2.27 -4.81
N GLU A 267 -4.52 2.27 -4.24
CA GLU A 267 -3.29 2.64 -4.93
C GLU A 267 -2.42 1.42 -5.08
N LEU A 268 -1.60 1.39 -6.14
CA LEU A 268 -0.51 0.42 -6.18
C LEU A 268 0.28 0.59 -4.89
N ALA A 269 0.65 -0.54 -4.29
CA ALA A 269 1.72 -0.53 -3.32
C ALA A 269 2.91 0.17 -3.98
N SER A 270 3.49 1.17 -3.32
CA SER A 270 4.70 1.80 -3.83
C SER A 270 5.71 0.71 -4.17
N ASP A 271 6.45 0.86 -5.28
CA ASP A 271 7.47 -0.11 -5.73
C ASP A 271 8.49 -0.48 -4.61
N ASN A 272 8.56 0.32 -3.53
CA ASN A 272 9.33 0.11 -2.31
C ASN A 272 8.56 -0.67 -1.22
N ASP A 273 7.82 -1.72 -1.59
CA ASP A 273 7.11 -2.62 -0.66
C ASP A 273 8.07 -3.37 0.30
N SER A 274 9.38 -3.28 0.04
CA SER A 274 10.44 -3.74 0.92
C SER A 274 10.85 -2.70 1.98
N SER A 275 10.77 -1.41 1.67
CA SER A 275 11.22 -0.37 2.59
C SER A 275 10.28 -0.23 3.78
N MET A 276 10.84 -0.11 4.97
CA MET A 276 10.05 0.15 6.16
C MET A 276 9.59 1.61 6.28
N PHE A 277 10.22 2.54 5.56
CA PHE A 277 9.97 3.98 5.76
C PHE A 277 8.93 4.53 4.78
N PRO A 278 7.98 5.36 5.25
CA PRO A 278 7.22 6.24 4.37
C PRO A 278 8.13 7.32 3.78
N ASP A 279 7.65 8.02 2.75
CA ASP A 279 8.37 9.18 2.21
C ASP A 279 8.53 10.28 3.27
N MET A 280 9.78 10.73 3.49
CA MET A 280 10.10 11.74 4.48
C MET A 280 9.59 13.13 4.03
N PRO A 281 8.77 13.84 4.84
CA PRO A 281 8.32 15.19 4.53
C PRO A 281 9.49 16.18 4.41
N VAL A 282 9.39 17.10 3.45
CA VAL A 282 10.39 18.14 3.23
C VAL A 282 9.93 19.46 3.84
N ASP A 283 10.81 20.09 4.60
CA ASP A 283 10.69 21.47 5.07
C ASP A 283 12.03 22.19 4.83
N ASP A 284 12.05 23.17 3.92
CA ASP A 284 13.18 24.08 3.66
C ASP A 284 12.96 25.49 4.26
N GLY A 285 11.90 25.66 5.06
CA GLY A 285 11.59 26.90 5.74
C GLY A 285 12.69 27.34 6.73
N PRO A 286 12.62 28.58 7.25
CA PRO A 286 13.59 29.08 8.21
C PRO A 286 13.58 28.26 9.52
N ILE A 287 14.75 28.14 10.16
CA ILE A 287 14.86 27.46 11.45
C ILE A 287 14.08 28.24 12.51
N LYS A 288 13.15 27.56 13.22
CA LYS A 288 12.31 28.21 14.22
C LYS A 288 13.12 28.69 15.43
N ARG A 289 12.79 29.87 15.93
CA ARG A 289 13.47 30.47 17.08
C ARG A 289 13.24 29.65 18.34
N GLY A 290 14.32 29.35 19.06
CA GLY A 290 14.25 28.60 20.32
C GLY A 290 14.23 27.08 20.17
N SER A 291 14.54 26.56 18.98
CA SER A 291 14.79 25.13 18.78
C SER A 291 16.01 24.65 19.58
N LYS A 292 15.93 23.41 20.05
CA LYS A 292 17.05 22.70 20.70
C LYS A 292 17.75 21.85 19.65
N TYR A 293 19.08 21.76 19.72
CA TYR A 293 19.87 21.04 18.71
C TYR A 293 20.48 19.75 19.26
N TYR A 294 20.63 18.78 18.38
CA TYR A 294 21.16 17.44 18.69
C TYR A 294 22.04 16.96 17.55
N PHE A 295 23.06 16.15 17.87
CA PHE A 295 23.93 15.54 16.86
C PHE A 295 23.85 14.02 16.91
N GLY A 296 23.87 13.40 15.73
CA GLY A 296 24.16 11.98 15.57
C GLY A 296 25.43 11.79 14.78
N ILE A 297 26.33 10.91 15.24
CA ILE A 297 27.63 10.69 14.61
C ILE A 297 27.81 9.21 14.28
N ASP A 298 27.74 8.87 12.99
CA ASP A 298 28.13 7.53 12.52
C ASP A 298 29.64 7.51 12.23
N ALA A 299 30.35 6.65 12.95
CA ALA A 299 31.80 6.69 13.09
C ALA A 299 32.48 5.43 12.53
N ALA A 300 32.92 5.49 11.28
CA ALA A 300 33.90 4.55 10.76
C ALA A 300 35.32 4.98 11.17
N TYR A 301 36.05 4.23 11.99
CA TYR A 301 37.38 4.64 12.50
C TYR A 301 38.54 4.22 11.58
N LYS A 302 38.55 2.99 11.08
CA LYS A 302 39.63 2.48 10.20
C LYS A 302 39.07 2.07 8.84
N GLY A 303 39.03 3.01 7.90
CA GLY A 303 38.52 2.76 6.54
C GLY A 303 38.42 4.03 5.70
N LYS A 304 38.20 3.85 4.39
CA LYS A 304 37.92 4.94 3.43
C LYS A 304 36.59 5.63 3.69
N ASP A 305 35.67 4.97 4.38
CA ASP A 305 34.33 5.45 4.67
C ASP A 305 34.39 6.77 5.46
N LYS A 306 33.46 7.69 5.19
CA LYS A 306 33.46 9.01 5.81
C LYS A 306 32.82 8.92 7.20
N ILE A 307 33.17 9.84 8.10
CA ILE A 307 32.41 10.03 9.34
C ILE A 307 31.26 10.98 9.03
N LYS A 308 30.05 10.60 9.40
CA LYS A 308 28.84 11.39 9.15
C LYS A 308 28.38 12.06 10.44
N LEU A 309 28.07 13.35 10.37
CA LEU A 309 27.48 14.13 11.46
C LEU A 309 26.13 14.67 11.00
N SER A 310 25.05 14.25 11.64
CA SER A 310 23.72 14.82 11.43
C SER A 310 23.47 15.96 12.42
N VAL A 311 22.71 16.97 11.97
CA VAL A 311 22.23 18.08 12.81
C VAL A 311 20.72 18.03 12.86
N ILE A 312 20.18 17.84 14.06
CA ILE A 312 18.74 17.74 14.32
C ILE A 312 18.29 18.94 15.14
N ALA A 313 17.13 19.50 14.80
CA ALA A 313 16.44 20.51 15.58
C ALA A 313 15.14 19.94 16.15
N LEU A 314 14.92 20.11 17.45
CA LEU A 314 13.62 19.92 18.10
C LEU A 314 12.98 21.28 18.32
N GLU A 315 11.83 21.48 17.68
CA GLU A 315 11.04 22.69 17.81
C GLU A 315 10.24 22.69 19.11
N ARG A 316 9.79 23.88 19.55
CA ARG A 316 8.94 24.01 20.75
C ARG A 316 7.59 23.29 20.63
N SER A 317 7.11 23.07 19.39
CA SER A 317 5.90 22.28 19.11
C SER A 317 6.08 20.78 19.34
N GLY A 318 7.31 20.31 19.56
CA GLY A 318 7.65 18.89 19.63
C GLY A 318 8.00 18.27 18.27
N ASN A 319 7.97 19.04 17.18
CA ASN A 319 8.37 18.55 15.86
C ASN A 319 9.90 18.49 15.73
N ILE A 320 10.38 17.44 15.08
CA ILE A 320 11.78 17.23 14.77
C ILE A 320 12.04 17.65 13.32
N ARG A 321 13.20 18.29 13.09
CA ARG A 321 13.67 18.57 11.75
C ARG A 321 15.13 18.18 11.58
N VAL A 322 15.41 17.36 10.57
CA VAL A 322 16.78 17.00 10.16
C VAL A 322 17.31 18.11 9.25
N LEU A 323 18.27 18.89 9.74
CA LEU A 323 18.74 20.10 9.06
C LEU A 323 19.86 19.82 8.05
N ALA A 324 20.83 18.99 8.44
CA ALA A 324 22.02 18.72 7.65
C ALA A 324 22.62 17.35 7.98
N VAL A 325 23.32 16.77 7.01
CA VAL A 325 24.22 15.61 7.19
C VAL A 325 25.56 15.97 6.57
N GLU A 326 26.57 16.15 7.41
CA GLU A 326 27.88 16.64 7.04
C GLU A 326 28.92 15.52 7.09
N ASN A 327 29.93 15.61 6.22
CA ASN A 327 31.08 14.71 6.27
C ASN A 327 32.19 15.32 7.13
N ILE A 328 32.61 14.62 8.18
CA ILE A 328 33.81 14.99 8.93
C ILE A 328 35.04 14.46 8.19
N ASN A 329 35.98 15.37 7.89
CA ASN A 329 37.17 15.04 7.13
C ASN A 329 38.19 14.29 7.99
N LYS A 330 38.69 13.15 7.52
CA LYS A 330 39.73 12.36 8.17
C LYS A 330 41.16 12.76 7.76
N GLY A 331 41.30 13.69 6.82
CA GLY A 331 42.55 13.97 6.13
C GLY A 331 42.85 12.94 5.03
N LYS A 332 43.93 13.16 4.26
CA LYS A 332 44.31 12.32 3.12
C LYS A 332 44.92 10.97 3.54
N GLN A 333 45.52 10.89 4.72
CA GLN A 333 46.15 9.69 5.28
C GLN A 333 45.84 9.56 6.77
N TRP A 334 45.65 8.33 7.23
CA TRP A 334 45.39 8.04 8.63
C TRP A 334 46.69 8.03 9.43
N ILE A 335 46.84 8.98 10.35
CA ILE A 335 47.96 9.06 11.28
C ILE A 335 47.41 8.88 12.70
N MET A 336 47.79 7.77 13.34
CA MET A 336 47.30 7.41 14.69
C MET A 336 47.51 8.58 15.66
N GLY A 337 46.44 8.94 16.39
CA GLY A 337 46.44 10.03 17.36
C GLY A 337 46.32 11.45 16.76
N GLN A 338 46.88 11.72 15.57
CA GLN A 338 46.73 13.03 14.91
C GLN A 338 45.39 13.15 14.19
N THR A 339 45.02 12.16 13.37
CA THR A 339 43.75 12.14 12.65
C THR A 339 42.58 12.16 13.63
N SER A 340 42.66 11.40 14.74
CA SER A 340 41.61 11.39 15.76
C SER A 340 41.44 12.75 16.43
N LYS A 341 42.53 13.47 16.74
CA LYS A 341 42.47 14.85 17.27
C LYS A 341 41.86 15.81 16.25
N PHE A 342 42.19 15.68 14.97
CA PHE A 342 41.63 16.50 13.89
C PHE A 342 40.12 16.30 13.74
N ILE A 343 39.64 15.05 13.82
CA ILE A 343 38.22 14.71 13.80
C ILE A 343 37.51 15.32 15.02
N ILE A 344 38.07 15.13 16.22
CA ILE A 344 37.51 15.67 17.47
C ILE A 344 37.41 17.20 17.40
N ASN A 345 38.44 17.89 16.90
CA ASN A 345 38.41 19.35 16.78
C ASN A 345 37.31 19.84 15.85
N GLN A 346 37.09 19.19 14.69
CA GLN A 346 35.99 19.52 13.79
C GLN A 346 34.62 19.34 14.46
N ILE A 347 34.42 18.25 15.19
CA ILE A 347 33.18 17.99 15.94
C ILE A 347 32.98 19.06 17.02
N MET A 348 34.03 19.39 17.78
CA MET A 348 33.97 20.41 18.82
C MET A 348 33.71 21.81 18.26
N ASP A 349 34.24 22.14 17.09
CA ASP A 349 34.00 23.42 16.45
C ASP A 349 32.56 23.54 15.92
N ALA A 350 32.00 22.45 15.38
CA ALA A 350 30.57 22.38 15.08
C ALA A 350 29.72 22.53 16.35
N ALA A 351 30.09 21.83 17.43
CA ALA A 351 29.39 21.89 18.71
C ALA A 351 29.43 23.28 19.35
N LYS A 352 30.54 24.02 19.24
CA LYS A 352 30.63 25.41 19.73
C LYS A 352 29.68 26.35 18.98
N LYS A 353 29.53 26.15 17.66
CA LYS A 353 28.67 26.97 16.80
C LYS A 353 27.19 26.68 17.01
N ILE A 354 26.81 25.40 17.00
CA ILE A 354 25.41 24.96 17.02
C ILE A 354 24.88 24.78 18.45
N ARG A 355 25.77 24.50 19.42
CA ARG A 355 25.46 24.27 20.83
C ARG A 355 24.42 23.16 21.01
N PRO A 356 24.72 21.92 20.59
CA PRO A 356 23.81 20.79 20.80
C PRO A 356 23.61 20.54 22.29
N ARG A 357 22.47 19.95 22.68
CA ARG A 357 22.22 19.50 24.06
C ARG A 357 22.70 18.07 24.29
N TYR A 358 22.59 17.23 23.27
CA TYR A 358 22.90 15.81 23.34
C TYR A 358 23.55 15.36 22.02
N ILE A 359 24.56 14.50 22.14
CA ILE A 359 25.30 13.89 21.04
C ILE A 359 25.31 12.37 21.21
N SER A 360 24.79 11.63 20.23
CA SER A 360 24.89 10.17 20.17
C SER A 360 25.92 9.76 19.13
N VAL A 361 26.79 8.82 19.49
CA VAL A 361 27.90 8.35 18.64
C VAL A 361 27.83 6.83 18.51
N ASP A 362 27.94 6.29 17.30
CA ASP A 362 28.11 4.84 17.12
C ASP A 362 29.42 4.37 17.76
N ILE A 363 29.34 3.54 18.80
CA ILE A 363 30.53 3.14 19.56
C ILE A 363 31.40 2.11 18.88
N GLY A 364 30.92 1.38 17.87
CA GLY A 364 31.65 0.25 17.29
C GLY A 364 33.12 0.59 17.08
N PHE A 365 33.38 1.64 16.32
CA PHE A 365 34.69 2.22 16.11
C PHE A 365 34.79 3.66 16.67
N GLY A 366 33.66 4.28 17.05
CA GLY A 366 33.57 5.64 17.57
C GLY A 366 33.69 5.80 19.08
N ALA A 367 33.93 4.73 19.85
CA ALA A 367 34.11 4.81 21.31
C ALA A 367 35.16 5.88 21.72
N TYR A 368 36.29 5.93 21.00
CA TYR A 368 37.32 6.93 21.23
C TYR A 368 36.80 8.36 21.01
N ILE A 369 35.93 8.59 20.02
CA ILE A 369 35.33 9.90 19.77
C ILE A 369 34.44 10.27 20.95
N ALA A 370 33.51 9.38 21.34
CA ALA A 370 32.56 9.60 22.44
C ALA A 370 33.28 9.95 23.76
N GLU A 371 34.26 9.13 24.16
CA GLU A 371 35.05 9.34 25.38
C GLU A 371 35.80 10.68 25.38
N ASN A 372 36.33 11.08 24.22
CA ASN A 372 37.15 12.29 24.12
C ASN A 372 36.34 13.57 23.91
N ILE A 373 35.05 13.50 23.58
CA ILE A 373 34.16 14.67 23.57
C ILE A 373 33.34 14.79 24.86
N ALA A 374 33.14 13.68 25.57
CA ALA A 374 32.48 13.67 26.88
C ALA A 374 33.18 14.62 27.86
N GLY A 375 32.39 15.47 28.53
CA GLY A 375 32.89 16.45 29.50
C GLY A 375 33.63 17.67 28.90
N LYS A 376 33.79 17.78 27.58
CA LYS A 376 34.46 18.93 26.94
C LYS A 376 33.53 20.08 26.53
N GLY A 377 32.24 19.96 26.80
CA GLY A 377 31.25 20.99 26.50
C GLY A 377 30.00 20.87 27.35
N ASN A 378 29.09 21.84 27.20
CA ASN A 378 27.81 21.85 27.91
C ASN A 378 26.74 21.02 27.16
N PHE A 379 27.08 19.77 26.89
CA PHE A 379 26.21 18.81 26.21
C PHE A 379 26.45 17.40 26.76
N ARG A 380 25.42 16.57 26.67
CA ARG A 380 25.50 15.14 26.99
C ARG A 380 26.06 14.37 25.81
N VAL A 381 26.76 13.29 26.11
CA VAL A 381 27.33 12.40 25.10
C VAL A 381 26.97 10.98 25.46
N GLU A 382 26.47 10.23 24.48
CA GLU A 382 26.17 8.81 24.64
C GLU A 382 26.80 8.01 23.53
N GLY A 383 27.44 6.92 23.95
CA GLY A 383 27.86 5.89 23.03
C GLY A 383 26.74 4.89 22.78
N VAL A 384 26.27 4.79 21.53
CA VAL A 384 25.21 3.87 21.12
C VAL A 384 25.81 2.65 20.42
N ASN A 385 25.48 1.46 20.91
CA ASN A 385 25.77 0.21 20.20
C ASN A 385 24.52 -0.28 19.48
N PHE A 386 24.50 -0.20 18.14
CA PHE A 386 23.38 -0.68 17.32
C PHE A 386 23.01 -2.15 17.58
N GLY A 387 23.98 -3.00 17.95
CA GLY A 387 23.78 -4.41 18.25
C GLY A 387 23.33 -4.70 19.70
N ALA A 388 23.32 -3.71 20.59
CA ALA A 388 22.85 -3.91 21.97
C ALA A 388 21.33 -4.11 22.03
N GLY A 389 20.84 -4.66 23.14
CA GLY A 389 19.40 -4.75 23.39
C GLY A 389 18.73 -3.37 23.45
N THR A 390 17.40 -3.36 23.29
CA THR A 390 16.58 -2.15 23.36
C THR A 390 16.63 -1.47 24.74
N SER A 391 16.24 -0.18 24.78
CA SER A 391 16.21 0.65 25.97
C SER A 391 15.29 0.07 27.05
N LYS A 392 15.87 -0.49 28.11
CA LYS A 392 15.14 -1.13 29.23
C LYS A 392 14.13 -0.18 29.90
N THR A 393 14.49 1.09 30.06
CA THR A 393 13.63 2.12 30.67
C THR A 393 12.40 2.41 29.81
N ARG A 394 12.58 2.51 28.48
CA ARG A 394 11.49 2.72 27.53
C ARG A 394 10.60 1.49 27.38
N ALA A 395 11.18 0.28 27.40
CA ALA A 395 10.42 -0.97 27.40
C ALA A 395 9.51 -1.08 28.63
N LYS A 396 9.99 -0.68 29.83
CA LYS A 396 9.16 -0.60 31.04
C LYS A 396 7.99 0.39 30.91
N LYS A 397 8.21 1.50 30.19
CA LYS A 397 7.17 2.48 29.83
C LYS A 397 6.28 2.04 28.66
N ARG A 398 6.47 0.83 28.13
CA ARG A 398 5.72 0.26 27.00
C ARG A 398 5.80 1.08 25.70
N HIS A 399 6.91 1.78 25.46
CA HIS A 399 7.12 2.41 24.16
C HIS A 399 7.29 1.32 23.08
N PHE A 400 6.51 1.42 22.01
CA PHE A 400 6.41 0.39 20.97
C PHE A 400 7.79 -0.07 20.45
N ALA A 401 8.61 0.87 19.99
CA ALA A 401 9.94 0.58 19.43
C ALA A 401 10.85 -0.20 20.40
N ALA A 402 10.82 0.12 21.70
CA ALA A 402 11.65 -0.55 22.70
C ALA A 402 11.11 -1.92 23.12
N VAL A 403 9.79 -2.13 23.04
CA VAL A 403 9.14 -3.41 23.35
C VAL A 403 9.33 -4.41 22.21
N TYR A 404 9.08 -3.97 20.97
CA TYR A 404 9.01 -4.84 19.80
C TYR A 404 10.32 -4.89 18.99
N GLY A 405 11.23 -3.94 19.18
CA GLY A 405 12.55 -3.98 18.54
C GLY A 405 13.42 -5.14 19.03
N ASP A 406 14.11 -5.78 18.09
CA ASP A 406 15.08 -6.86 18.36
C ASP A 406 16.33 -6.33 19.09
N ASN A 407 16.81 -5.15 18.68
CA ASN A 407 17.99 -4.49 19.19
C ASN A 407 17.86 -2.95 19.06
N MET A 408 18.87 -2.23 19.52
CA MET A 408 18.92 -0.76 19.48
C MET A 408 18.79 -0.21 18.05
N ARG A 409 19.38 -0.89 17.04
CA ARG A 409 19.16 -0.55 15.63
C ARG A 409 17.69 -0.54 15.28
N SER A 410 16.99 -1.61 15.65
CA SER A 410 15.57 -1.78 15.37
C SER A 410 14.71 -0.75 16.12
N GLU A 411 15.02 -0.45 17.38
CA GLU A 411 14.34 0.59 18.14
C GLU A 411 14.45 1.96 17.45
N MET A 412 15.65 2.39 17.06
CA MET A 412 15.82 3.70 16.41
C MET A 412 15.14 3.78 15.04
N HIS A 413 15.16 2.69 14.27
CA HIS A 413 14.47 2.65 12.97
C HIS A 413 12.95 2.74 13.13
N LEU A 414 12.38 2.00 14.10
CA LEU A 414 10.95 2.06 14.42
C LEU A 414 10.54 3.44 14.94
N ASP A 415 11.39 4.09 15.75
CA ASP A 415 11.15 5.46 16.20
C ASP A 415 11.10 6.44 15.04
N LEU A 416 12.05 6.35 14.10
CA LEU A 416 12.06 7.20 12.92
C LEU A 416 10.82 6.95 12.05
N GLN A 417 10.45 5.68 11.85
CA GLN A 417 9.26 5.30 11.09
C GLN A 417 7.98 5.92 11.69
N ASP A 418 7.80 5.78 13.01
CA ASP A 418 6.64 6.32 13.74
C ASP A 418 6.58 7.86 13.63
N LEU A 419 7.73 8.54 13.80
CA LEU A 419 7.80 9.98 13.66
C LEU A 419 7.42 10.47 12.25
N ILE A 420 7.80 9.73 11.20
CA ILE A 420 7.42 10.06 9.82
C ILE A 420 5.91 9.86 9.64
N GLN A 421 5.39 8.70 10.07
CA GLN A 421 3.98 8.34 9.91
C GLN A 421 3.04 9.31 10.65
N THR A 422 3.46 9.78 11.82
CA THR A 422 2.70 10.73 12.64
C THR A 422 2.91 12.19 12.23
N GLY A 423 3.73 12.46 11.20
CA GLY A 423 4.03 13.82 10.74
C GLY A 423 4.80 14.66 11.74
N ARG A 424 5.51 14.04 12.69
CA ARG A 424 6.29 14.69 13.75
C ARG A 424 7.74 14.95 13.36
N ILE A 425 8.18 14.49 12.19
CA ILE A 425 9.52 14.75 11.64
C ILE A 425 9.47 15.22 10.19
N SER A 426 10.42 16.08 9.84
CA SER A 426 10.70 16.52 8.47
C SER A 426 12.22 16.62 8.24
N CYS A 427 12.65 16.79 7.00
CA CYS A 427 14.04 17.09 6.66
C CYS A 427 14.15 18.20 5.60
N THR A 428 15.33 18.78 5.44
CA THR A 428 15.61 19.66 4.30
C THR A 428 15.71 18.86 3.00
N SER A 429 15.49 19.53 1.86
CA SER A 429 15.62 18.91 0.53
C SER A 429 16.98 18.26 0.32
N ASP A 430 18.05 18.87 0.83
CA ASP A 430 19.41 18.35 0.70
C ASP A 430 19.62 17.08 1.52
N VAL A 431 19.07 17.03 2.73
CA VAL A 431 19.09 15.80 3.55
C VAL A 431 18.28 14.70 2.86
N LYS A 432 17.08 15.02 2.33
CA LYS A 432 16.25 14.02 1.63
C LYS A 432 17.00 13.35 0.50
N LYS A 433 17.70 14.14 -0.34
CA LYS A 433 18.51 13.61 -1.44
C LYS A 433 19.60 12.65 -0.95
N LEU A 434 20.22 12.93 0.20
CA LEU A 434 21.30 12.12 0.76
C LEU A 434 20.82 10.79 1.35
N ILE A 435 19.65 10.78 2.00
CA ILE A 435 19.18 9.59 2.73
C ILE A 435 18.16 8.77 1.96
N LYS A 436 17.61 9.27 0.84
CA LYS A 436 16.52 8.61 0.10
C LYS A 436 16.86 7.17 -0.29
N GLU A 437 17.98 6.98 -0.99
CA GLU A 437 18.41 5.65 -1.44
C GLU A 437 18.70 4.71 -0.26
N GLU A 438 19.29 5.25 0.82
CA GLU A 438 19.56 4.49 2.04
C GLU A 438 18.26 4.06 2.74
N MET A 439 17.26 4.95 2.85
CA MET A 439 15.93 4.66 3.42
C MET A 439 15.15 3.65 2.57
N ASP A 440 15.17 3.83 1.26
CA ASP A 440 14.47 2.95 0.30
C ASP A 440 15.00 1.50 0.37
N ALA A 441 16.26 1.31 0.78
CA ALA A 441 16.87 -0.01 0.92
C ALA A 441 16.57 -0.72 2.25
N VAL A 442 16.10 -0.02 3.29
CA VAL A 442 15.95 -0.63 4.63
C VAL A 442 14.65 -1.41 4.77
N THR A 443 14.75 -2.70 5.09
CA THR A 443 13.59 -3.60 5.28
C THR A 443 13.56 -4.24 6.67
N THR A 444 12.38 -4.68 7.11
CA THR A 444 12.21 -5.39 8.39
C THR A 444 12.32 -6.91 8.24
N ILE A 445 12.87 -7.58 9.26
CA ILE A 445 12.89 -9.04 9.42
C ILE A 445 12.10 -9.41 10.67
N THR A 446 11.07 -10.24 10.53
CA THR A 446 10.38 -10.81 11.70
C THR A 446 11.21 -11.94 12.30
N ARG A 447 11.57 -11.81 13.58
CA ARG A 447 12.31 -12.83 14.32
C ARG A 447 11.37 -13.90 14.87
N THR A 448 11.91 -15.09 15.16
CA THR A 448 11.16 -16.22 15.73
C THR A 448 10.51 -15.92 17.08
N ASN A 449 11.04 -14.94 17.83
CA ASN A 449 10.49 -14.46 19.10
C ASN A 449 9.42 -13.35 18.92
N GLY A 450 8.98 -13.09 17.68
CA GLY A 450 7.98 -12.07 17.36
C GLY A 450 8.52 -10.63 17.38
N LYS A 451 9.82 -10.43 17.61
CA LYS A 451 10.45 -9.11 17.54
C LYS A 451 10.75 -8.69 16.10
N ILE A 452 10.82 -7.38 15.89
CA ILE A 452 11.14 -6.75 14.62
C ILE A 452 12.65 -6.48 14.59
N GLY A 453 13.34 -7.15 13.68
CA GLY A 453 14.72 -6.86 13.31
C GLY A 453 14.79 -6.00 12.05
N ILE A 454 15.94 -5.39 11.81
CA ILE A 454 16.26 -4.68 10.57
C ILE A 454 17.34 -5.47 9.83
N ILE A 455 17.30 -5.50 8.49
CA ILE A 455 18.39 -6.07 7.68
C ILE A 455 19.74 -5.44 8.04
N SER A 456 20.83 -6.21 7.90
CA SER A 456 22.17 -5.76 8.31
C SER A 456 22.73 -4.66 7.38
N LYS A 457 23.74 -3.91 7.85
CA LYS A 457 24.48 -2.94 7.00
C LYS A 457 25.03 -3.62 5.74
N ASP A 458 25.53 -4.86 5.86
CA ASP A 458 26.08 -5.60 4.72
C ASP A 458 25.01 -5.97 3.69
N GLN A 459 23.79 -6.31 4.13
CA GLN A 459 22.66 -6.55 3.24
C GLN A 459 22.23 -5.27 2.53
N ILE A 460 22.16 -4.13 3.24
CA ILE A 460 21.85 -2.83 2.63
C ILE A 460 22.93 -2.47 1.61
N LYS A 461 24.20 -2.65 1.95
CA LYS A 461 25.33 -2.41 1.04
C LYS A 461 25.31 -3.30 -0.20
N ALA A 462 24.79 -4.52 -0.10
CA ALA A 462 24.58 -5.39 -1.25
C ALA A 462 23.47 -4.87 -2.18
N ILE A 463 22.50 -4.11 -1.66
CA ILE A 463 21.39 -3.52 -2.43
C ILE A 463 21.84 -2.23 -3.13
N ILE A 464 22.45 -1.29 -2.40
CA ILE A 464 22.75 0.08 -2.90
C ILE A 464 24.24 0.32 -3.22
N GLY A 465 25.10 -0.68 -3.03
CA GLY A 465 26.54 -0.59 -3.30
C GLY A 465 27.36 0.19 -2.26
N HIS A 466 26.73 0.81 -1.25
CA HIS A 466 27.40 1.50 -0.15
C HIS A 466 26.69 1.32 1.20
N SER A 467 27.38 1.65 2.29
CA SER A 467 26.81 1.58 3.65
C SER A 467 25.80 2.73 3.87
N PRO A 468 24.76 2.53 4.69
CA PRO A 468 23.74 3.55 4.99
C PRO A 468 24.21 4.54 6.08
N ASP A 469 25.41 5.10 5.92
CA ASP A 469 26.05 5.88 6.98
C ASP A 469 25.32 7.22 7.23
N SER A 470 24.67 7.77 6.19
CA SER A 470 23.95 9.05 6.30
C SER A 470 22.69 8.87 7.16
N LEU A 471 21.90 7.83 6.89
CA LEU A 471 20.72 7.43 7.63
C LEU A 471 21.06 6.97 9.05
N ASP A 472 22.11 6.16 9.24
CA ASP A 472 22.56 5.74 10.57
C ASP A 472 22.95 6.97 11.44
N SER A 473 23.57 8.00 10.84
CA SER A 473 23.83 9.26 11.55
C SER A 473 22.55 10.03 11.91
N VAL A 474 21.53 10.01 11.04
CA VAL A 474 20.23 10.64 11.33
C VAL A 474 19.51 9.91 12.45
N LEU A 475 19.51 8.57 12.45
CA LEU A 475 18.91 7.75 13.50
C LEU A 475 19.51 8.06 14.87
N LEU A 476 20.84 8.20 14.95
CA LEU A 476 21.53 8.60 16.19
C LEU A 476 21.13 10.01 16.65
N GLY A 477 20.98 10.95 15.71
CA GLY A 477 20.60 12.33 16.04
C GLY A 477 19.16 12.42 16.54
N VAL A 478 18.25 11.68 15.92
CA VAL A 478 16.85 11.57 16.36
C VAL A 478 16.78 10.89 17.72
N HIS A 479 17.57 9.83 17.93
CA HIS A 479 17.70 9.16 19.21
C HIS A 479 18.19 10.12 20.31
N SER A 480 19.17 10.98 20.03
CA SER A 480 19.61 12.04 20.96
C SER A 480 18.48 12.97 21.39
N ALA A 481 17.60 13.38 20.45
CA ALA A 481 16.44 14.22 20.76
C ALA A 481 15.41 13.48 21.64
N ILE A 482 15.16 12.20 21.36
CA ILE A 482 14.27 11.34 22.15
C ILE A 482 14.83 11.11 23.56
N ALA A 483 16.12 10.78 23.67
CA ALA A 483 16.78 10.52 24.94
C ALA A 483 16.75 11.76 25.86
N ASP A 484 17.02 12.95 25.32
CA ASP A 484 16.97 14.21 26.06
C ASP A 484 15.54 14.53 26.54
N THR A 485 14.53 14.35 25.70
CA THR A 485 13.12 14.59 26.04
C THR A 485 12.51 13.54 26.95
N LEU A 486 13.13 12.36 27.12
CA LEU A 486 12.74 11.43 28.18
C LEU A 486 13.25 11.85 29.56
N THR A 487 14.24 12.74 29.60
CA THR A 487 14.79 13.32 30.84
C THR A 487 14.19 14.67 31.20
N ASP A 488 13.62 15.39 30.23
CA ASP A 488 12.86 16.63 30.41
C ASP A 488 11.34 16.34 30.28
N ALA A 489 10.44 17.11 30.87
CA ALA A 489 8.99 16.81 30.90
C ALA A 489 8.23 16.98 29.55
N PHE A 490 8.90 16.94 28.39
CA PHE A 490 8.28 17.14 27.08
C PHE A 490 8.05 15.81 26.37
N GLY A 491 6.78 15.45 26.14
CA GLY A 491 6.40 14.23 25.45
C GLY A 491 6.53 14.36 23.94
N ILE A 492 7.52 13.68 23.35
CA ILE A 492 7.52 13.40 21.89
C ILE A 492 6.44 12.35 21.55
N TYR A 493 6.03 11.54 22.54
CA TYR A 493 5.04 10.47 22.43
C TYR A 493 3.71 10.77 23.14
N SER A 494 3.41 12.03 23.45
CA SER A 494 2.15 12.45 24.11
C SER A 494 1.11 12.94 23.13
#